data_AF-A0A662BY39-F1
#
_entry.id   AF-A0A662BY39-F1
#
_cell.length_a   1.000
_cell.length_b   1.000
_cell.length_c   1.000
_cell.angle_alpha   90.00
_cell.angle_beta   90.00
_cell.angle_gamma   90.00
#
_symmetry.space_group_name_H-M   'P 1'
#
loop_
_entity.id
_entity.type
_entity.pdbx_description
1 polymer ?
#
loop_
_entity_poly.entity_id
_entity_poly.type
_entity_poly.pdbx_seq_one_letter_code
_entity_poly.pdbx_strand_id
1 'polypeptide(L)' 'MTELLYKEEAFKIIGAAMEAHKELGNGFLEAVYQEALEIEFKTQGIPYIREPKLEIYYKGQ' A
#
# COMPACT_ATOMS: atom_id res chain seq x y z
N MET A 1 13.56 22.02 3.02
CA MET A 1 12.68 20.84 2.89
C MET A 1 12.19 20.82 1.46
N THR A 2 12.40 19.72 0.75
CA THR A 2 11.95 19.54 -0.63
C THR A 2 10.43 19.44 -0.64
N GLU A 3 9.77 20.12 -1.57
CA GLU A 3 8.32 20.05 -1.74
C GLU A 3 7.92 18.69 -2.32
N LEU A 4 6.89 18.07 -1.76
CA LEU A 4 6.35 16.79 -2.25
C LEU A 4 5.42 17.04 -3.43
N LEU A 5 5.71 16.43 -4.58
CA LEU A 5 4.93 16.57 -5.82
C LEU A 5 3.46 16.15 -5.66
N TYR A 6 3.20 15.08 -4.92
CA TYR A 6 1.86 14.52 -4.66
C TYR A 6 1.59 14.48 -3.17
N LYS A 7 1.60 15.65 -2.54
CA LYS A 7 1.53 15.78 -1.09
C LYS A 7 0.28 15.10 -0.52
N GLU A 8 -0.88 15.38 -1.09
CA GLU A 8 -2.16 14.87 -0.57
C GLU A 8 -2.28 13.36 -0.71
N GLU A 9 -1.91 12.82 -1.87
CA GLU A 9 -1.92 11.39 -2.14
C GLU A 9 -0.93 10.64 -1.25
N ALA A 10 0.27 11.19 -1.07
CA ALA A 10 1.27 10.63 -0.18
C ALA A 10 0.75 10.54 1.26
N PHE A 11 0.12 11.61 1.77
CA PHE A 11 -0.47 11.59 3.11
C PHE A 11 -1.59 10.57 3.25
N LYS A 12 -2.46 10.43 2.24
CA LYS A 12 -3.53 9.41 2.25
C LYS A 12 -2.98 7.99 2.26
N ILE A 13 -2.04 7.69 1.37
CA ILE A 13 -1.44 6.35 1.24
C ILE A 13 -0.67 5.98 2.52
N ILE A 14 0.12 6.91 3.06
CA ILE A 14 0.85 6.69 4.32
C ILE A 14 -0.13 6.50 5.48
N GLY A 15 -1.18 7.30 5.56
CA GLY A 15 -2.23 7.17 6.59
C GLY A 15 -2.89 5.79 6.58
N ALA A 16 -3.26 5.29 5.40
CA ALA A 16 -3.78 3.93 5.23
C ALA A 16 -2.80 2.86 5.72
N ALA A 17 -1.51 2.96 5.37
CA ALA A 17 -0.49 2.03 5.85
C ALA A 17 -0.29 2.11 7.38
N MET A 18 -0.41 3.31 7.96
CA MET A 18 -0.31 3.52 9.40
C MET A 18 -1.50 2.89 10.15
N GLU A 19 -2.73 3.02 9.66
CA GLU A 19 -3.89 2.35 10.28
C GLU A 19 -3.78 0.82 10.17
N ALA A 20 -3.38 0.30 9.01
CA ALA A 20 -3.12 -1.14 8.86
C ALA A 20 -2.06 -1.64 9.85
N HIS A 21 -0.96 -0.89 10.04
CA HIS A 21 0.08 -1.23 11.00
C HIS A 21 -0.38 -1.09 12.46
N LYS A 22 -1.19 -0.09 12.78
CA LYS A 22 -1.73 0.14 14.12
C LYS A 22 -2.65 -1.00 14.55
N GLU A 23 -3.45 -1.54 13.63
CA GLU A 23 -4.35 -2.66 13.90
C GLU A 23 -3.62 -4.00 13.94
N LEU A 24 -2.74 -4.27 12.96
CA LEU A 24 -2.08 -5.57 12.81
C LEU A 24 -0.73 -5.70 13.53
N GLY A 25 -0.03 -4.60 13.79
CA GLY A 25 1.34 -4.64 14.26
C GLY A 25 2.30 -5.26 13.24
N ASN A 26 3.37 -5.88 13.73
CA ASN A 26 4.38 -6.59 12.92
C ASN A 26 4.28 -8.12 13.08
N GLY A 27 4.76 -8.88 12.08
CA GLY A 27 4.93 -10.34 12.19
C GLY A 27 4.06 -11.18 11.26
N PHE A 28 3.19 -10.54 10.47
CA PHE A 28 2.39 -11.23 9.47
C PHE A 28 3.11 -11.35 8.11
N LEU A 29 2.59 -12.26 7.27
CA LEU A 29 3.01 -12.36 5.87
C LEU A 29 2.54 -11.14 5.08
N GLU A 30 3.24 -10.84 3.99
CA GLU A 30 2.92 -9.73 3.08
C GLU A 30 1.46 -9.78 2.61
N ALA A 31 0.94 -10.95 2.25
CA ALA A 31 -0.44 -11.13 1.84
C ALA A 31 -1.47 -10.59 2.87
N VAL A 32 -1.18 -10.69 4.17
CA VAL A 32 -2.08 -10.16 5.22
C VAL A 32 -2.11 -8.63 5.19
N TYR A 33 -0.94 -8.00 5.00
CA TYR A 33 -0.87 -6.54 4.86
C TYR A 33 -1.50 -6.07 3.56
N GLN A 34 -1.39 -6.84 2.46
CA GLN A 34 -2.07 -6.53 1.21
C GLN A 34 -3.60 -6.49 1.40
N GLU A 35 -4.18 -7.50 2.06
CA GLU A 35 -5.62 -7.52 2.36
C GLU A 35 -6.05 -6.33 3.24
N ALA A 36 -5.25 -5.99 4.26
CA ALA A 36 -5.55 -4.86 5.13
C ALA A 36 -5.47 -3.52 4.40
N LEU A 37 -4.44 -3.31 3.58
CA LEU A 37 -4.29 -2.11 2.76
C LEU A 37 -5.41 -1.98 1.73
N GLU A 38 -5.88 -3.08 1.17
CA GLU A 38 -7.04 -3.08 0.29
C GLU A 38 -8.30 -2.57 1.01
N ILE A 39 -8.55 -3.01 2.24
CA ILE A 39 -9.67 -2.53 3.05
C ILE A 39 -9.52 -1.03 3.33
N GLU A 40 -8.32 -0.58 3.70
CA GLU A 40 -8.05 0.85 3.94
C GLU A 40 -8.24 1.70 2.68
N PHE A 41 -7.73 1.25 1.54
CA PHE A 41 -7.88 1.96 0.26
C PHE A 41 -9.35 2.04 -0.17
N LYS A 42 -10.13 0.97 -0.02
CA LYS A 42 -11.59 1.01 -0.26
C LYS A 42 -12.28 2.00 0.68
N THR A 43 -11.97 1.94 1.98
CA THR A 43 -12.59 2.77 3.01
C THR A 43 -12.31 4.26 2.80
N GLN A 44 -11.09 4.59 2.38
CA GLN A 44 -10.63 5.96 2.14
C GLN A 44 -10.89 6.44 0.69
N GLY A 45 -11.46 5.60 -0.17
CA GLY A 45 -11.72 5.91 -1.58
C GLY A 45 -10.45 6.15 -2.41
N ILE A 46 -9.34 5.50 -2.05
CA ILE A 46 -8.07 5.60 -2.77
C ILE A 46 -8.12 4.62 -3.95
N PRO A 47 -7.96 5.09 -5.20
CA PRO A 47 -7.94 4.20 -6.36
C PRO A 47 -6.68 3.34 -6.36
N TYR A 48 -6.84 2.04 -6.58
CA TYR A 48 -5.74 1.07 -6.57
C TYR A 48 -6.03 -0.11 -7.50
N ILE A 49 -4.99 -0.89 -7.80
CA ILE A 49 -5.10 -2.19 -8.48
C ILE A 49 -4.50 -3.23 -7.55
N ARG A 50 -5.28 -4.27 -7.24
CA ARG A 50 -4.83 -5.43 -6.48
C ARG A 50 -4.06 -6.37 -7.39
N GLU A 51 -2.89 -6.82 -6.93
CA GLU A 51 -2.06 -7.82 -7.62
C GLU A 51 -1.90 -7.54 -9.12
N PRO A 52 -1.42 -6.34 -9.51
CA PRO A 52 -1.18 -6.07 -10.92
C PRO A 52 -0.20 -7.10 -11.46
N LYS A 53 -0.43 -7.58 -12.69
CA LYS A 53 0.47 -8.53 -13.33
C LYS A 53 1.88 -7.94 -13.37
N LEU A 54 2.80 -8.57 -12.64
CA LEU A 54 4.20 -8.18 -12.64
C LEU A 54 4.92 -8.86 -13.79
N GLU A 55 5.62 -8.07 -14.60
CA GLU A 55 6.61 -8.59 -15.53
C GLU A 55 7.87 -8.92 -14.73
N ILE A 56 8.07 -10.21 -14.47
CA ILE A 56 9.24 -10.69 -13.74
C ILE A 56 10.31 -11.06 -14.74
N TYR A 57 11.44 -10.37 -14.66
CA TYR A 57 12.67 -10.78 -15.32
C TYR A 57 13.56 -11.47 -14.28
N TYR A 58 13.73 -12.77 -14.41
CA TYR A 58 14.56 -13.59 -13.53
C TYR A 58 15.62 -14.34 -14.31
N LYS A 59 16.90 -14.10 -13.98
CA LYS A 59 18.07 -14.71 -14.65
C LYS A 59 18.12 -14.44 -16.16
N GLY A 60 17.69 -13.26 -16.60
CA GLY A 60 17.75 -12.85 -18.01
C GLY A 60 16.57 -13.33 -18.86
N GLN A 61 15.49 -13.79 -18.23
CA GLN A 61 14.20 -14.13 -18.87
C GLN A 61 13.08 -13.45 -18.12
#